data_AF-A0A956CLN9-F1
#
_entry.id   AF-A0A956CLN9-F1
#
_cell.length_a   1.000
_cell.length_b   1.000
_cell.length_c   1.000
_cell.angle_alpha   90.00
_cell.angle_beta   90.00
_cell.angle_gamma   90.00
#
_symmetry.space_group_name_H-M   'P 1'
#
loop_
_entity.id
_entity.type
_entity.pdbx_description
1 polymer ?
#
loop_
_entity_poly.entity_id
_entity_poly.type
_entity_poly.pdbx_seq_one_letter_code
_entity_poly.pdbx_strand_id
1 'polypeptide(L)'
;MATRGTTNGFRTTAWGASALALVLFIATAALTISKVYRTDPHASFIDAFICLGPNTLLSALSGLAMLGLGLLARGRRRSIAVAVGMAVWAMLVLSLSMLAHQSWERSGTLLDWKLFSYTLQHYDELQAVIGSETSWTSWLVLGGVTLLGLLPVGLDAAYSRWPIKPPPTRAALKVLVPTAAVAAGLLFVSPSSPRVHRYARAAAPSILVGAVLESWNQAEAAAAPPPVETSILVRDKLRRHPPVRTPTETTPANLLVIVLESTRWDATTVYNPELPTTPNMVKLADRGLVPEAVYVDMPHTSKALVSTLCGYPARWVQNIEEAEAGGLNRPCLAHILDSLGYSTAFFQSATGKFENRKRLTENFGYKFFRSLENYDSRGFEQTNYLGLEDKVMVKPLLSWIDEQTGEKKPFFATMLTTISHHDYGLPTSMPFIDIVHGIASSRYNRYLNTVKYADSFIGDVVAGLEKRGLLDDTLIAIV
;
A
#
# COMPACT_ATOMS: atom_id res chain seq x y z
N MET A 1 42.67 -31.62 40.37
CA MET A 1 42.68 -30.92 39.06
C MET A 1 41.37 -31.22 38.32
N ALA A 2 40.26 -30.60 38.73
CA ALA A 2 38.96 -30.67 38.04
C ALA A 2 38.02 -29.66 38.71
N THR A 3 37.57 -28.63 37.97
CA THR A 3 36.43 -27.68 38.21
C THR A 3 36.65 -26.30 37.56
N ARG A 4 37.16 -26.23 36.31
CA ARG A 4 37.24 -24.96 35.55
C ARG A 4 36.53 -24.96 34.18
N GLY A 5 35.62 -25.92 33.93
CA GLY A 5 35.02 -26.11 32.61
C GLY A 5 33.65 -25.47 32.37
N THR A 6 32.89 -25.08 33.40
CA THR A 6 31.46 -24.77 33.26
C THR A 6 31.11 -23.28 33.29
N THR A 7 32.04 -22.41 33.65
CA THR A 7 31.78 -20.97 33.83
C THR A 7 31.99 -20.13 32.57
N ASN A 8 32.63 -20.64 31.51
CA ASN A 8 32.92 -19.82 30.33
C ASN A 8 31.70 -19.60 29.42
N GLY A 9 30.85 -20.61 29.20
CA GLY A 9 29.68 -20.47 28.31
C GLY A 9 28.56 -19.55 28.81
N PHE A 10 28.59 -19.17 30.10
CA PHE A 10 27.63 -18.23 30.70
C PHE A 10 28.06 -16.76 30.52
N ARG A 11 29.37 -16.52 30.37
CA ARG A 11 29.93 -15.16 30.31
C ARG A 11 29.77 -14.53 28.93
N THR A 12 29.75 -15.37 27.89
CA THR A 12 29.77 -14.95 26.49
C THR A 12 28.37 -14.67 25.94
N THR A 13 27.35 -15.38 26.45
CA THR A 13 25.94 -15.13 26.09
C THR A 13 25.42 -13.78 26.57
N ALA A 14 25.79 -13.34 27.78
CA ALA A 14 25.34 -12.06 28.34
C ALA A 14 25.97 -10.83 27.65
N TRP A 15 27.24 -10.91 27.22
CA TRP A 15 27.88 -9.87 26.42
C TRP A 15 27.34 -9.82 24.99
N GLY A 16 27.15 -10.99 24.36
CA GLY A 16 26.54 -11.08 23.03
C GLY A 16 25.14 -10.44 23.01
N ALA A 17 24.33 -10.68 24.04
CA ALA A 17 23.01 -10.06 24.20
C ALA A 17 23.08 -8.53 24.35
N SER A 18 24.02 -8.02 25.14
CA SER A 18 24.16 -6.58 25.40
C SER A 18 24.68 -5.82 24.18
N ALA A 19 25.64 -6.39 23.45
CA ALA A 19 26.15 -5.83 22.20
C ALA A 19 25.08 -5.83 21.11
N LEU A 20 24.29 -6.91 21.01
CA LEU A 20 23.19 -7.01 20.06
C LEU A 20 22.09 -5.98 20.34
N ALA A 21 21.70 -5.81 21.62
CA ALA A 21 20.72 -4.79 22.01
C ALA A 21 21.20 -3.35 21.71
N LEU A 22 22.49 -3.07 21.85
CA LEU A 22 23.07 -1.76 21.51
C LEU A 22 23.07 -1.52 19.99
N VAL A 23 23.44 -2.52 19.19
CA VAL A 23 23.40 -2.44 17.72
C VAL A 23 21.96 -2.24 17.23
N LEU A 24 21.01 -3.00 17.79
CA LEU A 24 19.57 -2.84 17.53
C LEU A 24 19.12 -1.41 17.83
N PHE A 25 19.48 -0.89 18.99
CA PHE A 25 19.12 0.47 19.40
C PHE A 25 19.69 1.53 18.45
N ILE A 26 20.99 1.46 18.14
CA ILE A 26 21.64 2.45 17.25
C ILE A 26 21.01 2.43 15.86
N ALA A 27 20.80 1.24 15.28
CA ALA A 27 20.23 1.10 13.95
C ALA A 27 18.77 1.62 13.89
N THR A 28 17.93 1.20 14.85
CA THR A 28 16.53 1.65 14.90
C THR A 28 16.40 3.13 15.24
N ALA A 29 17.30 3.67 16.07
CA ALA A 29 17.35 5.09 16.39
C ALA A 29 17.71 5.94 15.17
N ALA A 30 18.72 5.55 14.40
CA ALA A 30 19.13 6.26 13.19
C ALA A 30 17.99 6.31 12.16
N LEU A 31 17.29 5.20 11.93
CA LEU A 31 16.13 5.14 11.03
C LEU A 31 14.97 6.04 11.50
N THR A 32 14.72 6.06 12.81
CA THR A 32 13.65 6.88 13.41
C THR A 32 13.96 8.38 13.29
N ILE A 33 15.20 8.77 13.61
CA ILE A 33 15.66 10.16 13.52
C ILE A 33 15.59 10.65 12.07
N SER A 34 16.10 9.86 11.13
CA SER A 34 16.03 10.16 9.69
C SER A 34 14.58 10.40 9.24
N LYS A 35 13.65 9.53 9.66
CA LYS A 35 12.23 9.63 9.34
C LYS A 35 11.56 10.89 9.91
N VAL A 36 11.89 11.28 11.14
CA VAL A 36 11.35 12.49 11.78
C VAL A 36 11.75 13.74 11.00
N TYR A 37 13.05 13.93 10.76
CA TYR A 37 13.55 15.15 10.08
C TYR A 37 13.22 15.21 8.59
N ARG A 38 12.99 14.07 7.92
CA ARG A 38 12.47 14.08 6.54
C ARG A 38 10.98 14.43 6.46
N THR A 39 10.19 14.05 7.47
CA THR A 39 8.77 14.41 7.51
C THR A 39 8.60 15.88 7.85
N ASP A 40 9.37 16.33 8.83
CA ASP A 40 9.33 17.70 9.30
C ASP A 40 10.76 18.20 9.53
N PRO A 41 11.33 18.92 8.55
CA PRO A 41 12.67 19.51 8.68
C PRO A 41 12.79 20.47 9.86
N HIS A 42 11.67 20.95 10.41
CA HIS A 42 11.61 21.85 11.56
C HIS A 42 11.32 21.14 12.88
N ALA A 43 11.18 19.81 12.89
CA ALA A 43 11.01 19.04 14.12
C ALA A 43 12.15 19.32 15.10
N SER A 44 11.82 19.43 16.39
CA SER A 44 12.82 19.65 17.42
C SER A 44 13.58 18.36 17.73
N PHE A 45 14.75 18.49 18.35
CA PHE A 45 15.47 17.35 18.92
C PHE A 45 14.60 16.57 19.93
N ILE A 46 13.73 17.27 20.68
CA ILE A 46 12.80 16.66 21.64
C ILE A 46 11.77 15.79 20.92
N ASP A 47 11.25 16.23 19.76
CA ASP A 47 10.32 15.43 18.96
C ASP A 47 10.98 14.15 18.46
N ALA A 48 12.21 14.25 17.97
CA ALA A 48 12.99 13.08 17.56
C ALA A 48 13.22 12.12 18.74
N PHE A 49 13.56 12.65 19.92
CA PHE A 49 13.80 11.86 21.13
C PHE A 49 12.53 11.15 21.63
N ILE A 50 11.37 11.82 21.61
CA ILE A 50 10.08 11.20 21.94
C ILE A 50 9.78 10.04 20.97
N CYS A 51 10.02 10.24 19.67
CA CYS A 51 9.79 9.20 18.66
C CYS A 51 10.71 7.97 18.82
N LEU A 52 11.85 8.10 19.52
CA LEU A 52 12.71 6.97 19.85
C LEU A 52 12.11 6.05 20.93
N GLY A 53 11.19 6.55 21.76
CA GLY A 53 10.63 5.85 22.93
C GLY A 53 10.23 4.39 22.66
N PRO A 54 9.40 4.11 21.64
CA PRO A 54 8.98 2.74 21.33
C PRO A 54 10.12 1.78 20.92
N ASN A 55 11.07 2.22 20.10
CA ASN A 55 12.21 1.41 19.67
C ASN A 55 13.22 1.20 20.81
N THR A 56 13.35 2.22 21.67
CA THR A 56 14.15 2.15 22.92
C THR A 56 13.55 1.15 23.89
N LEU A 57 12.22 1.17 24.06
CA LEU A 57 11.49 0.25 24.93
C LEU A 57 11.61 -1.19 24.42
N LEU A 58 11.40 -1.41 23.13
CA LEU A 58 11.54 -2.75 22.53
C LEU A 58 12.96 -3.29 22.70
N SER A 59 13.98 -2.45 22.50
CA SER A 59 15.39 -2.81 22.67
C SER A 59 15.73 -3.11 24.14
N ALA A 60 15.21 -2.30 25.09
CA ALA A 60 15.41 -2.50 26.52
C ALA A 60 14.70 -3.75 27.05
N LEU A 61 13.45 -3.99 26.66
CA LEU A 61 12.69 -5.20 27.00
C LEU A 61 13.31 -6.45 26.38
N SER A 62 13.78 -6.36 25.13
CA SER A 62 14.54 -7.44 24.49
C SER A 62 15.81 -7.74 25.30
N GLY A 63 16.58 -6.71 25.69
CA GLY A 63 17.75 -6.88 26.55
C GLY A 63 17.45 -7.53 27.91
N LEU A 64 16.35 -7.16 28.56
CA LEU A 64 15.90 -7.77 29.82
C LEU A 64 15.49 -9.24 29.65
N ALA A 65 14.70 -9.56 28.60
CA ALA A 65 14.31 -10.93 28.28
C ALA A 65 15.52 -11.81 27.95
N MET A 66 16.47 -11.27 27.18
CA MET A 66 17.73 -11.92 26.81
C MET A 66 18.60 -12.22 28.04
N LEU A 67 18.73 -11.27 28.97
CA LEU A 67 19.42 -11.51 30.24
C LEU A 67 18.73 -12.59 31.06
N GLY A 68 17.40 -12.56 31.16
CA GLY A 68 16.62 -13.60 31.85
C GLY A 68 16.88 -15.01 31.30
N LEU A 69 16.82 -15.16 29.97
CA LEU A 69 17.08 -16.44 29.29
C LEU A 69 18.54 -16.89 29.44
N GLY A 70 19.49 -15.95 29.35
CA GLY A 70 20.91 -16.23 29.59
C GLY A 70 21.21 -16.72 31.00
N LEU A 71 20.51 -16.19 32.01
CA LEU A 71 20.62 -16.60 33.42
C LEU A 71 20.06 -18.03 33.66
N LEU A 72 19.04 -18.44 32.90
CA LEU A 72 18.42 -19.75 32.99
C LEU A 72 19.16 -20.84 32.18
N ALA A 73 19.94 -20.44 31.18
CA ALA A 73 20.70 -21.35 30.31
C ALA A 73 21.92 -21.95 31.02
N ARG A 74 21.77 -23.16 31.56
CA ARG A 74 22.89 -23.95 32.12
C ARG A 74 23.42 -24.96 31.10
N GLY A 75 24.73 -24.90 30.82
CA GLY A 75 25.45 -25.84 29.95
C GLY A 75 25.55 -25.41 28.48
N ARG A 76 26.66 -25.79 27.82
CA ARG A 76 27.08 -25.28 26.50
C ARG A 76 26.00 -25.35 25.42
N ARG A 77 25.27 -26.47 25.30
CA ARG A 77 24.19 -26.62 24.29
C ARG A 77 23.03 -25.65 24.52
N ARG A 78 22.61 -25.45 25.77
CA ARG A 78 21.51 -24.52 26.11
C ARG A 78 21.94 -23.06 25.95
N SER A 79 23.18 -22.74 26.29
CA SER A 79 23.76 -21.40 26.07
C SER A 79 23.84 -21.05 24.57
N ILE A 80 24.26 -22.00 23.73
CA ILE A 80 24.26 -21.83 22.27
C ILE A 80 22.83 -21.68 21.74
N ALA A 81 21.88 -22.51 22.19
CA ALA A 81 20.48 -22.41 21.78
C ALA A 81 19.86 -21.05 22.14
N VAL A 82 20.14 -20.53 23.34
CA VAL A 82 19.72 -19.19 23.74
C VAL A 82 20.39 -18.13 22.88
N ALA A 83 21.70 -18.22 22.62
CA ALA A 83 22.40 -17.28 21.74
C ALA A 83 21.84 -17.25 20.30
N VAL A 84 21.55 -18.41 19.73
CA VAL A 84 20.89 -18.52 18.42
C VAL A 84 19.49 -17.91 18.46
N GLY A 85 18.68 -18.22 19.47
CA GLY A 85 17.35 -17.61 19.64
C GLY A 85 17.41 -16.08 19.77
N MET A 86 18.42 -15.53 20.46
CA MET A 86 18.63 -14.09 20.58
C MET A 86 19.00 -13.44 19.24
N ALA A 87 19.88 -14.07 18.47
CA ALA A 87 20.22 -13.61 17.12
C ALA A 87 18.99 -13.62 16.21
N VAL A 88 18.16 -14.67 16.30
CA VAL A 88 16.89 -14.77 15.55
C VAL A 88 15.91 -13.67 15.94
N TRP A 89 15.74 -13.39 17.23
CA TRP A 89 14.86 -12.31 17.69
C TRP A 89 15.34 -10.93 17.20
N ALA A 90 16.64 -10.66 17.30
CA ALA A 90 17.21 -9.40 16.82
C ALA A 90 17.05 -9.23 15.31
N MET A 91 17.27 -10.30 14.54
CA MET A 91 16.98 -10.30 13.11
C MET A 91 15.52 -9.93 12.83
N LEU A 92 14.58 -10.55 13.54
CA LEU A 92 13.15 -10.30 13.35
C LEU A 92 12.80 -8.84 13.63
N VAL A 93 13.30 -8.28 14.73
CA VAL A 93 13.08 -6.86 15.09
C VAL A 93 13.67 -5.91 14.04
N LEU A 94 14.89 -6.16 13.56
CA LEU A 94 15.52 -5.34 12.52
C LEU A 94 14.80 -5.45 11.18
N SER A 95 14.41 -6.65 10.80
CA SER A 95 13.68 -6.92 9.57
C SER A 95 12.36 -6.17 9.58
N LEU A 96 11.59 -6.27 10.66
CA LEU A 96 10.34 -5.53 10.83
C LEU A 96 10.56 -4.01 10.86
N SER A 97 11.64 -3.53 11.48
CA SER A 97 11.96 -2.10 11.52
C SER A 97 12.37 -1.56 10.16
N MET A 98 13.14 -2.34 9.40
CA MET A 98 13.56 -2.02 8.04
C MET A 98 12.37 -2.04 7.07
N LEU A 99 11.52 -3.06 7.16
CA LEU A 99 10.27 -3.16 6.39
C LEU A 99 9.34 -1.98 6.70
N ALA A 100 9.19 -1.61 7.97
CA ALA A 100 8.40 -0.45 8.36
C ALA A 100 8.98 0.88 7.86
N HIS A 101 10.31 1.00 7.81
CA HIS A 101 10.98 2.16 7.24
C HIS A 101 10.80 2.21 5.72
N GLN A 102 10.99 1.09 5.02
CA GLN A 102 10.80 1.00 3.57
C GLN A 102 9.34 1.26 3.18
N SER A 103 8.38 0.64 3.87
CA SER A 103 6.96 0.91 3.69
C SER A 103 6.69 2.40 3.81
N TRP A 104 7.19 3.05 4.86
CA TRP A 104 7.04 4.49 5.01
C TRP A 104 7.69 5.32 3.90
N GLU A 105 8.95 5.05 3.55
CA GLU A 105 9.66 5.81 2.51
C GLU A 105 8.94 5.73 1.16
N ARG A 106 8.19 4.66 0.91
CA ARG A 106 7.58 4.40 -0.39
C ARG A 106 6.10 4.77 -0.46
N SER A 107 5.31 4.47 0.58
CA SER A 107 3.86 4.71 0.59
C SER A 107 3.44 5.84 1.53
N GLY A 108 4.31 6.29 2.44
CA GLY A 108 3.90 7.19 3.53
C GLY A 108 2.90 6.55 4.50
N THR A 109 2.71 5.22 4.45
CA THR A 109 1.87 4.50 5.41
C THR A 109 2.73 3.87 6.50
N LEU A 110 2.18 3.76 7.70
CA LEU A 110 2.84 3.05 8.78
C LEU A 110 2.51 1.57 8.68
N LEU A 111 3.53 0.74 8.84
CA LEU A 111 3.33 -0.69 9.04
C LEU A 111 2.77 -0.91 10.45
N ASP A 112 1.45 -1.10 10.53
CA ASP A 112 0.71 -1.42 11.74
C ASP A 112 0.08 -2.82 11.65
N TRP A 113 -0.65 -3.24 12.70
CA TRP A 113 -1.31 -4.54 12.72
C TRP A 113 -2.29 -4.72 11.55
N LYS A 114 -3.08 -3.69 11.20
CA LYS A 114 -4.12 -3.80 10.18
C LYS A 114 -3.50 -4.02 8.81
N LEU A 115 -2.48 -3.25 8.46
CA LEU A 115 -1.74 -3.43 7.21
C LEU A 115 -1.06 -4.81 7.20
N PHE A 116 -0.41 -5.19 8.30
CA PHE A 116 0.28 -6.49 8.40
C PHE A 116 -0.69 -7.67 8.27
N SER A 117 -1.81 -7.66 8.98
CA SER A 117 -2.82 -8.72 8.92
C SER A 117 -3.49 -8.77 7.55
N TYR A 118 -3.77 -7.61 6.95
CA TYR A 118 -4.30 -7.52 5.59
C TYR A 118 -3.32 -8.14 4.59
N THR A 119 -2.03 -7.81 4.69
CA THR A 119 -0.98 -8.40 3.85
C THR A 119 -0.89 -9.90 3.98
N LEU A 120 -0.99 -10.44 5.20
CA LEU A 120 -0.99 -11.89 5.42
C LEU A 120 -2.23 -12.58 4.84
N GLN A 121 -3.41 -11.97 4.99
CA GLN A 121 -4.66 -12.52 4.48
C GLN A 121 -4.75 -12.50 2.95
N HIS A 122 -4.11 -11.51 2.31
CA HIS A 122 -4.12 -11.30 0.87
C HIS A 122 -2.73 -11.48 0.25
N TYR A 123 -1.91 -12.37 0.83
CA TYR A 123 -0.52 -12.56 0.40
C TYR A 123 -0.42 -12.96 -1.08
N ASP A 124 -1.33 -13.80 -1.56
CA ASP A 124 -1.32 -14.27 -2.95
C ASP A 124 -1.45 -13.12 -3.96
N GLU A 125 -2.19 -12.06 -3.59
CA GLU A 125 -2.36 -10.85 -4.39
C GLU A 125 -1.21 -9.85 -4.19
N LEU A 126 -0.71 -9.74 -2.95
CA LEU A 126 0.27 -8.71 -2.58
C LEU A 126 1.73 -9.13 -2.75
N GLN A 127 2.03 -10.42 -2.93
CA GLN A 127 3.40 -10.90 -3.10
C GLN A 127 4.12 -10.26 -4.29
N ALA A 128 3.40 -9.95 -5.37
CA ALA A 128 3.97 -9.29 -6.54
C ALA A 128 4.30 -7.81 -6.24
N VAL A 129 3.44 -7.15 -5.45
CA VAL A 129 3.70 -5.80 -4.93
C VAL A 129 4.95 -5.82 -4.06
N ILE A 130 5.03 -6.74 -3.08
CA ILE A 130 6.20 -6.90 -2.19
C ILE A 130 7.46 -7.22 -3.00
N GLY A 131 7.36 -8.06 -4.02
CA GLY A 131 8.47 -8.40 -4.91
C GLY A 131 9.00 -7.19 -5.68
N SER A 132 8.12 -6.34 -6.19
CA SER A 132 8.52 -5.07 -6.84
C SER A 132 9.21 -4.10 -5.87
N GLU A 133 8.90 -4.24 -4.58
CA GLU A 133 9.41 -3.34 -3.55
C GLU A 133 10.71 -3.83 -2.89
N THR A 134 11.01 -5.13 -2.95
CA THR A 134 12.16 -5.72 -2.25
C THR A 134 13.32 -6.00 -3.20
N SER A 135 14.52 -5.49 -2.85
CA SER A 135 15.74 -5.76 -3.60
C SER A 135 16.53 -6.93 -2.99
N TRP A 136 17.30 -7.65 -3.80
CA TRP A 136 18.27 -8.67 -3.31
C TRP A 136 19.28 -8.06 -2.32
N THR A 137 19.61 -6.78 -2.46
CA THR A 137 20.47 -6.06 -1.52
C THR A 137 19.84 -5.90 -0.14
N SER A 138 18.51 -5.77 -0.04
CA SER A 138 17.80 -5.73 1.24
C SER A 138 17.97 -7.06 1.98
N TRP A 139 17.88 -8.18 1.26
CA TRP A 139 18.12 -9.52 1.80
C TRP A 139 19.58 -9.74 2.22
N LEU A 140 20.55 -9.18 1.47
CA LEU A 140 21.95 -9.21 1.86
C LEU A 140 22.25 -8.37 3.10
N VAL A 141 21.64 -7.20 3.25
CA VAL A 141 21.77 -6.39 4.46
C VAL A 141 21.20 -7.14 5.65
N LEU A 142 20.01 -7.74 5.52
CA LEU A 142 19.46 -8.62 6.54
C LEU A 142 20.44 -9.74 6.91
N GLY A 143 20.91 -10.50 5.91
CA GLY A 143 21.86 -11.61 6.11
C GLY A 143 23.21 -11.18 6.68
N GLY A 144 23.72 -10.02 6.31
CA GLY A 144 24.95 -9.44 6.86
C GLY A 144 24.79 -9.07 8.33
N VAL A 145 23.67 -8.46 8.70
CA VAL A 145 23.36 -8.16 10.10
C VAL A 145 23.12 -9.44 10.91
N THR A 146 22.54 -10.49 10.30
CA THR A 146 22.48 -11.84 10.89
C THR A 146 23.86 -12.38 11.24
N LEU A 147 24.78 -12.35 10.28
CA LEU A 147 26.13 -12.87 10.45
C LEU A 147 26.90 -12.06 11.51
N LEU A 148 26.71 -10.73 11.55
CA LEU A 148 27.26 -9.87 12.59
C LEU A 148 26.66 -10.16 13.98
N GLY A 149 25.37 -10.47 14.07
CA GLY A 149 24.72 -10.89 15.32
C GLY A 149 25.16 -12.28 15.81
N LEU A 150 25.60 -13.15 14.89
CA LEU A 150 26.19 -14.46 15.19
C LEU A 150 27.71 -14.39 15.43
N LEU A 151 28.35 -13.27 15.05
CA LEU A 151 29.79 -13.05 15.23
C LEU A 151 30.26 -13.25 16.67
N PRO A 152 29.55 -12.79 17.73
CA PRO A 152 29.93 -13.08 19.11
C PRO A 152 29.92 -14.57 19.47
N VAL A 153 29.06 -15.37 18.82
CA VAL A 153 28.98 -16.83 19.03
C VAL A 153 30.14 -17.54 18.33
N GLY A 154 30.48 -17.11 17.11
CA GLY A 154 31.65 -17.60 16.37
C GLY A 154 32.97 -17.17 17.00
N LEU A 155 33.03 -15.93 17.50
CA LEU A 155 34.17 -15.41 18.22
C LEU A 155 34.32 -16.09 19.57
N ASP A 156 33.27 -16.48 20.30
CA ASP A 156 33.40 -17.26 21.55
C ASP A 156 34.09 -18.62 21.33
N ALA A 157 33.82 -19.28 20.19
CA ALA A 157 34.54 -20.49 19.81
C ALA A 157 36.06 -20.24 19.63
N ALA A 158 36.45 -19.03 19.21
CA ALA A 158 37.84 -18.60 19.03
C ALA A 158 38.47 -17.91 20.28
N TYR A 159 37.67 -17.21 21.09
CA TYR A 159 38.06 -16.31 22.19
C TYR A 159 38.01 -16.95 23.57
N SER A 160 37.69 -18.25 23.68
CA SER A 160 37.80 -19.03 24.91
C SER A 160 39.18 -18.99 25.61
N ARG A 161 40.16 -18.27 25.04
CA ARG A 161 41.52 -18.03 25.53
C ARG A 161 41.78 -16.65 26.19
N TRP A 162 40.88 -15.67 26.12
CA TRP A 162 41.12 -14.32 26.69
C TRP A 162 40.23 -14.04 27.93
N PRO A 163 40.77 -13.61 29.09
CA PRO A 163 40.02 -13.52 30.33
C PRO A 163 39.36 -12.14 30.48
N ILE A 164 38.33 -11.87 29.69
CA ILE A 164 37.49 -10.68 29.90
C ILE A 164 36.42 -11.04 30.95
N LYS A 165 36.40 -10.33 32.09
CA LYS A 165 35.37 -10.53 33.13
C LYS A 165 34.05 -9.89 32.67
N PRO A 166 32.90 -10.59 32.73
CA PRO A 166 31.63 -9.96 32.43
C PRO A 166 31.22 -8.93 33.48
N PRO A 167 30.46 -7.90 33.08
CA PRO A 167 29.87 -7.00 34.04
C PRO A 167 28.94 -7.82 34.95
N PRO A 168 28.90 -7.51 36.26
CA PRO A 168 28.00 -8.19 37.17
C PRO A 168 26.54 -7.97 36.73
N THR A 169 25.71 -9.00 36.80
CA THR A 169 24.28 -8.98 36.42
C THR A 169 23.50 -7.84 37.07
N ARG A 170 23.85 -7.48 38.31
CA ARG A 170 23.32 -6.31 39.01
C ARG A 170 23.61 -4.97 38.31
N ALA A 171 24.74 -4.84 37.61
CA ALA A 171 25.07 -3.63 36.85
C ALA A 171 24.23 -3.53 35.57
N ALA A 172 23.99 -4.63 34.86
CA ALA A 172 23.12 -4.65 33.69
C ALA A 172 21.66 -4.29 34.04
N LEU A 173 21.14 -4.83 35.15
CA LEU A 173 19.81 -4.49 35.67
C LEU A 173 19.69 -3.01 36.06
N LYS A 174 20.74 -2.42 36.64
CA LYS A 174 20.79 -0.98 36.99
C LYS A 174 20.70 -0.06 35.78
N VAL A 175 21.01 -0.54 34.57
CA VAL A 175 20.94 0.24 33.34
C VAL A 175 19.63 -0.04 32.60
N LEU A 176 19.28 -1.32 32.41
CA LEU A 176 18.14 -1.70 31.59
C LEU A 176 16.77 -1.39 32.22
N VAL A 177 16.61 -1.54 33.54
CA VAL A 177 15.32 -1.28 34.21
C VAL A 177 14.95 0.21 34.16
N PRO A 178 15.85 1.16 34.52
CA PRO A 178 15.56 2.59 34.33
C PRO A 178 15.38 2.97 32.87
N THR A 179 16.16 2.39 31.95
CA THR A 179 16.03 2.65 30.50
C THR A 179 14.66 2.23 29.98
N ALA A 180 14.17 1.04 30.39
CA ALA A 180 12.83 0.57 30.05
C ALA A 180 11.74 1.45 30.68
N ALA A 181 11.92 1.90 31.93
CA ALA A 181 10.96 2.79 32.60
C ALA A 181 10.88 4.17 31.93
N VAL A 182 12.02 4.78 31.57
CA VAL A 182 12.07 6.05 30.83
C VAL A 182 11.43 5.87 29.44
N ALA A 183 11.78 4.79 28.73
CA ALA A 183 11.21 4.51 27.42
C ALA A 183 9.69 4.23 27.46
N ALA A 184 9.19 3.59 28.53
CA ALA A 184 7.76 3.41 28.77
C ALA A 184 7.08 4.75 29.09
N GLY A 185 7.72 5.63 29.87
CA GLY A 185 7.24 6.99 30.13
C GLY A 185 7.12 7.82 28.85
N LEU A 186 8.06 7.68 27.92
CA LEU A 186 8.03 8.36 26.62
C LEU A 186 6.84 7.93 25.73
N LEU A 187 6.21 6.77 25.96
CA LEU A 187 4.98 6.38 25.26
C LEU A 187 3.78 7.28 25.60
N PHE A 188 3.83 7.95 26.75
CA PHE A 188 2.78 8.85 27.23
C PHE A 188 3.07 10.33 26.93
N VAL A 189 4.23 10.62 26.34
CA VAL A 189 4.62 11.97 25.92
C VAL A 189 4.36 12.09 24.42
N SER A 190 3.61 13.11 24.02
CA SER A 190 3.31 13.38 22.61
C SER A 190 4.34 14.35 22.02
N PRO A 191 4.84 14.13 20.79
CA PRO A 191 5.62 15.13 20.08
C PRO A 191 4.83 16.43 19.92
N SER A 192 5.55 17.55 19.94
CA SER A 192 5.00 18.89 19.74
C SER A 192 4.59 19.14 18.29
N SER A 193 5.27 18.52 17.31
CA SER A 193 4.87 18.59 15.90
C SER A 193 3.73 17.60 15.59
N PRO A 194 2.56 18.07 15.11
CA PRO A 194 1.45 17.19 14.72
C PRO A 194 1.80 16.28 13.54
N ARG A 195 2.76 16.69 12.70
CA ARG A 195 3.22 15.93 11.52
C ARG A 195 3.96 14.66 11.93
N VAL A 196 4.63 14.67 13.08
CA VAL A 196 5.44 13.54 13.57
C VAL A 196 4.76 12.74 14.68
N HIS A 197 3.60 13.19 15.17
CA HIS A 197 2.84 12.53 16.24
C HIS A 197 2.54 11.06 15.94
N ARG A 198 2.28 10.69 14.68
CA ARG A 198 2.02 9.30 14.27
C ARG A 198 3.25 8.39 14.41
N TYR A 199 4.46 8.95 14.55
CA TYR A 199 5.72 8.19 14.65
C TYR A 199 6.12 7.83 16.08
N ALA A 200 5.47 8.41 17.09
CA ALA A 200 5.64 8.00 18.48
C ALA A 200 5.10 6.58 18.76
N ARG A 201 4.62 5.87 17.73
CA ARG A 201 4.18 4.47 17.77
C ARG A 201 5.03 3.67 16.78
N ALA A 202 6.05 2.94 17.24
CA ALA A 202 6.87 2.12 16.34
C ALA A 202 6.10 0.91 15.81
N ALA A 203 6.53 0.38 14.64
CA ALA A 203 5.88 -0.72 13.94
C ALA A 203 5.80 -2.02 14.77
N ALA A 204 6.89 -2.47 15.39
CA ALA A 204 6.87 -3.73 16.15
C ALA A 204 5.94 -3.68 17.39
N PRO A 205 5.99 -2.65 18.26
CA PRO A 205 5.01 -2.49 19.33
C PRO A 205 3.58 -2.26 18.82
N SER A 206 3.38 -1.54 17.71
CA SER A 206 2.04 -1.27 17.16
C SER A 206 1.39 -2.48 16.48
N ILE A 207 2.16 -3.38 15.86
CA ILE A 207 1.67 -4.68 15.38
C ILE A 207 1.20 -5.53 16.57
N LEU A 208 2.02 -5.66 17.62
CA LEU A 208 1.71 -6.45 18.81
C LEU A 208 0.51 -5.90 19.60
N VAL A 209 0.51 -4.60 19.89
CA VAL A 209 -0.59 -3.93 20.59
C VAL A 209 -1.85 -3.92 19.72
N GLY A 210 -1.71 -3.68 18.41
CA GLY A 210 -2.82 -3.73 17.47
C GLY A 210 -3.47 -5.11 17.41
N ALA A 211 -2.70 -6.20 17.44
CA ALA A 211 -3.24 -7.56 17.49
C ALA A 211 -4.07 -7.82 18.76
N VAL A 212 -3.62 -7.33 19.90
CA VAL A 212 -4.33 -7.46 21.19
C VAL A 212 -5.59 -6.58 21.22
N LEU A 213 -5.51 -5.36 20.69
CA LEU A 213 -6.67 -4.47 20.60
C LEU A 213 -7.72 -5.01 19.62
N GLU A 214 -7.28 -5.59 18.50
CA GLU A 214 -8.18 -6.20 17.52
C GLU A 214 -8.90 -7.42 18.10
N SER A 215 -8.18 -8.31 18.81
CA SER A 215 -8.81 -9.46 19.47
C SER A 215 -9.80 -9.05 20.56
N TRP A 216 -9.49 -7.97 21.30
CA TRP A 216 -10.42 -7.37 22.26
C TRP A 216 -11.67 -6.82 21.55
N ASN A 217 -11.48 -6.00 20.50
CA ASN A 217 -12.59 -5.40 19.75
C ASN A 217 -13.47 -6.47 19.08
N GLN A 218 -12.89 -7.56 18.59
CA GLN A 218 -13.64 -8.68 18.03
C GLN A 218 -14.45 -9.43 19.08
N ALA A 219 -13.91 -9.59 20.29
CA ALA A 219 -14.67 -10.17 21.41
C ALA A 219 -15.85 -9.27 21.81
N GLU A 220 -15.68 -7.96 21.77
CA GLU A 220 -16.72 -6.97 22.06
C GLU A 220 -17.77 -6.90 20.93
N ALA A 221 -17.35 -6.96 19.67
CA ALA A 221 -18.23 -7.02 18.51
C ALA A 221 -19.03 -8.34 18.44
N ALA A 222 -18.42 -9.47 18.84
CA ALA A 222 -19.13 -10.76 18.96
C ALA A 222 -20.16 -10.76 20.09
N ALA A 223 -20.00 -9.88 21.08
CA ALA A 223 -20.98 -9.66 22.15
C ALA A 223 -22.06 -8.62 21.77
N ALA A 224 -21.88 -7.88 20.67
CA ALA A 224 -22.87 -6.93 20.18
C ALA A 224 -24.03 -7.66 19.47
N PRO A 225 -25.27 -7.16 19.58
CA PRO A 225 -26.39 -7.75 18.86
C PRO A 225 -26.13 -7.70 17.35
N PRO A 226 -26.61 -8.71 16.59
CA PRO A 226 -26.37 -8.78 15.16
C PRO A 226 -26.92 -7.53 14.46
N PRO A 227 -26.20 -7.00 13.45
CA PRO A 227 -26.69 -5.88 12.67
C PRO A 227 -28.03 -6.25 12.02
N VAL A 228 -29.03 -5.39 12.20
CA VAL A 228 -30.34 -5.54 11.57
C VAL A 228 -30.14 -5.61 10.05
N GLU A 229 -30.73 -6.62 9.43
CA GLU A 229 -30.62 -6.92 8.01
C GLU A 229 -31.16 -5.76 7.14
N THR A 230 -30.30 -4.78 6.84
CA THR A 230 -30.65 -3.56 6.09
C THR A 230 -30.93 -3.82 4.61
N SER A 231 -30.70 -5.05 4.12
CA SER A 231 -30.93 -5.44 2.72
C SER A 231 -32.41 -5.36 2.31
N ILE A 232 -33.34 -5.63 3.24
CA ILE A 232 -34.79 -5.57 3.01
C ILE A 232 -35.29 -4.11 3.00
N LEU A 233 -34.72 -3.26 3.86
CA LEU A 233 -35.08 -1.83 3.95
C LEU A 233 -34.68 -1.02 2.69
N VAL A 234 -33.63 -1.44 1.99
CA VAL A 234 -33.17 -0.77 0.75
C VAL A 234 -34.12 -1.07 -0.42
N ARG A 235 -34.58 -2.32 -0.59
CA ARG A 235 -35.57 -2.67 -1.64
C ARG A 235 -36.89 -1.92 -1.49
N ASP A 236 -37.34 -1.71 -0.25
CA ASP A 236 -38.66 -1.13 0.03
C ASP A 236 -38.69 0.41 0.03
N LYS A 237 -37.52 1.05 0.20
CA LYS A 237 -37.37 2.51 0.06
C LYS A 237 -37.20 2.96 -1.39
N LEU A 238 -36.62 2.13 -2.27
CA LEU A 238 -36.39 2.47 -3.68
C LEU A 238 -37.69 2.57 -4.51
N ARG A 239 -38.79 1.94 -4.07
CA ARG A 239 -40.11 2.09 -4.71
C ARG A 239 -40.73 3.49 -4.57
N ARG A 240 -40.13 4.39 -3.77
CA ARG A 240 -40.73 5.69 -3.38
C ARG A 240 -39.99 6.92 -3.90
N HIS A 241 -39.06 6.78 -4.85
CA HIS A 241 -38.49 7.95 -5.50
C HIS A 241 -39.47 8.49 -6.56
N PRO A 242 -39.74 9.82 -6.59
CA PRO A 242 -40.50 10.41 -7.67
C PRO A 242 -39.80 10.13 -9.00
N PRO A 243 -40.54 9.97 -10.11
CA PRO A 243 -39.94 9.76 -11.42
C PRO A 243 -38.96 10.91 -11.70
N VAL A 244 -37.71 10.54 -11.98
CA VAL A 244 -36.73 11.46 -12.53
C VAL A 244 -37.36 12.07 -13.78
N ARG A 245 -37.48 13.39 -13.82
CA ARG A 245 -37.95 14.09 -15.02
C ARG A 245 -37.03 13.69 -16.16
N THR A 246 -37.57 12.98 -17.14
CA THR A 246 -36.88 12.67 -18.40
C THR A 246 -36.49 14.00 -19.05
N PRO A 247 -35.20 14.20 -19.40
CA PRO A 247 -34.82 15.29 -20.28
C PRO A 247 -35.67 15.20 -21.54
N THR A 248 -36.45 16.25 -21.80
CA THR A 248 -37.24 16.40 -23.02
C THR A 248 -36.27 16.64 -24.19
N GLU A 249 -36.24 15.69 -25.13
CA GLU A 249 -35.70 15.81 -26.50
C GLU A 249 -34.20 16.11 -26.69
N THR A 250 -33.33 15.48 -25.90
CA THR A 250 -31.97 15.16 -26.39
C THR A 250 -31.88 13.65 -26.55
N THR A 251 -31.56 13.17 -27.76
CA THR A 251 -31.18 11.77 -28.02
C THR A 251 -30.24 11.29 -26.89
N PRO A 252 -30.46 10.10 -26.29
CA PRO A 252 -29.60 9.65 -25.21
C PRO A 252 -28.17 9.54 -25.72
N ALA A 253 -27.30 10.45 -25.29
CA ALA A 253 -25.88 10.39 -25.57
C ALA A 253 -25.32 9.12 -24.95
N ASN A 254 -24.42 8.46 -25.68
CA ASN A 254 -23.59 7.42 -25.12
C ASN A 254 -22.69 8.02 -24.03
N LEU A 255 -22.31 7.22 -23.05
CA LEU A 255 -21.43 7.66 -21.97
C LEU A 255 -20.17 6.81 -21.94
N LEU A 256 -19.02 7.45 -21.95
CA LEU A 256 -17.72 6.82 -21.76
C LEU A 256 -16.98 7.51 -20.63
N VAL A 257 -16.69 6.77 -19.56
CA VAL A 257 -15.85 7.24 -18.46
C VAL A 257 -14.47 6.60 -18.60
N ILE A 258 -13.41 7.40 -18.66
CA ILE A 258 -12.02 6.95 -18.67
C ILE A 258 -11.40 7.38 -17.35
N VAL A 259 -11.18 6.41 -16.46
CA VAL A 259 -10.52 6.62 -15.17
C VAL A 259 -9.02 6.43 -15.34
N LEU A 260 -8.25 7.46 -15.00
CA LEU A 260 -6.80 7.47 -15.13
C LEU A 260 -6.14 7.06 -13.81
N GLU A 261 -5.60 5.85 -13.77
CA GLU A 261 -4.87 5.33 -12.61
C GLU A 261 -3.73 6.27 -12.19
N SER A 262 -3.60 6.54 -10.89
CA SER A 262 -2.51 7.31 -10.29
C SER A 262 -2.16 8.64 -10.99
N THR A 263 -3.08 9.24 -11.74
CA THR A 263 -2.79 10.41 -12.58
C THR A 263 -3.12 11.69 -11.82
N ARG A 264 -2.07 12.38 -11.41
CA ARG A 264 -2.18 13.66 -10.72
C ARG A 264 -2.46 14.81 -11.70
N TRP A 265 -3.26 15.78 -11.27
CA TRP A 265 -3.60 16.96 -12.07
C TRP A 265 -2.35 17.70 -12.57
N ASP A 266 -1.33 17.88 -11.72
CA ASP A 266 -0.10 18.63 -12.00
C ASP A 266 0.89 17.89 -12.90
N ALA A 267 0.62 16.62 -13.20
CA ALA A 267 1.35 15.81 -14.17
C ALA A 267 0.74 15.88 -15.58
N THR A 268 -0.40 16.54 -15.75
CA THR A 268 -1.08 16.70 -17.05
C THR A 268 -0.78 18.07 -17.66
N THR A 269 -0.66 18.14 -18.97
CA THR A 269 -0.44 19.40 -19.71
C THR A 269 -1.63 20.36 -19.56
N VAL A 270 -2.84 19.83 -19.34
CA VAL A 270 -4.06 20.64 -19.16
C VAL A 270 -3.94 21.61 -17.99
N TYR A 271 -3.36 21.17 -16.87
CA TYR A 271 -3.17 22.02 -15.69
C TYR A 271 -1.72 22.47 -15.46
N ASN A 272 -0.75 21.82 -16.10
CA ASN A 272 0.65 22.19 -16.06
C ASN A 272 1.24 22.27 -17.48
N PRO A 273 1.11 23.43 -18.16
CA PRO A 273 1.55 23.59 -19.55
C PRO A 273 3.06 23.38 -19.78
N GLU A 274 3.88 23.39 -18.73
CA GLU A 274 5.32 23.15 -18.82
C GLU A 274 5.66 21.66 -19.07
N LEU A 275 4.73 20.75 -18.79
CA LEU A 275 4.92 19.32 -18.98
C LEU A 275 4.23 18.84 -20.27
N PRO A 276 4.96 18.34 -21.29
CA PRO A 276 4.40 17.83 -22.54
C PRO A 276 3.95 16.36 -22.41
N THR A 277 3.09 16.09 -21.43
CA THR A 277 2.60 14.75 -21.07
C THR A 277 1.28 14.40 -21.74
N THR A 278 0.29 15.31 -21.79
CA THR A 278 -1.08 14.96 -22.19
C THR A 278 -1.65 15.80 -23.36
N PRO A 279 -1.03 15.75 -24.56
CA PRO A 279 -1.48 16.54 -25.70
C PRO A 279 -2.85 16.16 -26.25
N ASN A 280 -3.32 14.91 -26.13
CA ASN A 280 -4.66 14.52 -26.58
C ASN A 280 -5.73 15.07 -25.64
N MET A 281 -5.50 15.07 -24.34
CA MET A 281 -6.38 15.74 -23.37
C MET A 281 -6.48 17.25 -23.62
N VAL A 282 -5.38 17.91 -24.01
CA VAL A 282 -5.42 19.35 -24.38
C VAL A 282 -6.36 19.59 -25.56
N LYS A 283 -6.30 18.75 -26.61
CA LYS A 283 -7.24 18.87 -27.75
C LYS A 283 -8.70 18.66 -27.36
N LEU A 284 -8.97 17.78 -26.38
CA LEU A 284 -10.32 17.56 -25.86
C LEU A 284 -10.78 18.72 -24.98
N ALA A 285 -9.89 19.31 -24.19
CA ALA A 285 -10.16 20.47 -23.35
C ALA A 285 -10.68 21.67 -24.16
N ASP A 286 -10.16 21.89 -25.37
CA ASP A 286 -10.63 22.96 -26.28
C ASP A 286 -12.11 22.82 -26.70
N ARG A 287 -12.68 21.62 -26.58
CA ARG A 287 -14.06 21.29 -26.97
C ARG A 287 -14.92 20.80 -25.80
N GLY A 288 -14.40 20.85 -24.58
CA GLY A 288 -15.00 20.25 -23.40
C GLY A 288 -15.06 21.19 -22.20
N LEU A 289 -15.58 20.66 -21.08
CA LEU A 289 -15.54 21.34 -19.79
C LEU A 289 -14.30 20.86 -19.02
N VAL A 290 -13.40 21.78 -18.66
CA VAL A 290 -12.29 21.51 -17.76
C VAL A 290 -12.62 22.12 -16.39
N PRO A 291 -12.81 21.30 -15.34
CA PRO A 291 -13.09 21.82 -14.00
C PRO A 291 -11.84 22.47 -13.39
N GLU A 292 -12.01 23.53 -12.60
CA GLU A 292 -10.88 24.21 -11.94
C GLU A 292 -10.21 23.34 -10.86
N ALA A 293 -11.01 22.56 -10.13
CA ALA A 293 -10.54 21.72 -9.05
C ALA A 293 -11.43 20.49 -8.87
N VAL A 294 -10.82 19.30 -8.95
CA VAL A 294 -11.45 18.01 -8.65
C VAL A 294 -10.53 17.25 -7.72
N TYR A 295 -11.09 16.67 -6.66
CA TYR A 295 -10.34 15.95 -5.65
C TYR A 295 -10.91 14.54 -5.49
N VAL A 296 -10.01 13.55 -5.39
CA VAL A 296 -10.37 12.20 -4.97
C VAL A 296 -10.64 12.19 -3.47
N ASP A 297 -11.63 11.40 -3.03
CA ASP A 297 -11.94 11.25 -1.61
C ASP A 297 -10.87 10.42 -0.88
N MET A 298 -10.29 9.44 -1.58
CA MET A 298 -9.26 8.54 -1.08
C MET A 298 -8.25 8.20 -2.18
N PRO A 299 -6.93 8.21 -1.90
CA PRO A 299 -5.89 7.81 -2.84
C PRO A 299 -5.81 6.27 -2.95
N HIS A 300 -6.91 5.63 -3.36
CA HIS A 300 -7.02 4.18 -3.50
C HIS A 300 -8.04 3.84 -4.61
N THR A 301 -7.61 3.13 -5.65
CA THR A 301 -8.39 2.93 -6.90
C THR A 301 -9.79 2.39 -6.64
N SER A 302 -9.94 1.27 -5.93
CA SER A 302 -11.27 0.69 -5.66
C SER A 302 -12.19 1.60 -4.85
N LYS A 303 -11.64 2.48 -4.00
CA LYS A 303 -12.39 3.43 -3.17
C LYS A 303 -12.79 4.65 -3.99
N ALA A 304 -11.86 5.20 -4.76
CA ALA A 304 -12.13 6.29 -5.71
C ALA A 304 -13.20 5.90 -6.74
N LEU A 305 -13.19 4.66 -7.24
CA LEU A 305 -14.24 4.16 -8.14
C LEU A 305 -15.64 4.22 -7.51
N VAL A 306 -15.77 3.98 -6.21
CA VAL A 306 -17.07 4.09 -5.50
C VAL A 306 -17.55 5.54 -5.54
N SER A 307 -16.69 6.50 -5.18
CA SER A 307 -17.09 7.92 -5.22
C SER A 307 -17.42 8.39 -6.64
N THR A 308 -16.62 7.99 -7.62
CA THR A 308 -16.77 8.40 -9.02
C THR A 308 -18.02 7.81 -9.67
N LEU A 309 -18.30 6.53 -9.42
CA LEU A 309 -19.37 5.80 -10.11
C LEU A 309 -20.66 5.72 -9.30
N CYS A 310 -20.63 5.90 -7.99
CA CYS A 310 -21.81 5.78 -7.13
C CYS A 310 -22.26 7.12 -6.51
N GLY A 311 -21.43 8.17 -6.56
CA GLY A 311 -21.79 9.50 -6.08
C GLY A 311 -21.85 9.63 -4.56
N TYR A 312 -21.15 8.77 -3.82
CA TYR A 312 -20.98 8.87 -2.37
C TYR A 312 -19.59 8.37 -1.94
N PRO A 313 -19.03 8.89 -0.84
CA PRO A 313 -17.68 8.52 -0.41
C PRO A 313 -17.59 7.04 -0.04
N ALA A 314 -16.46 6.42 -0.36
CA ALA A 314 -16.21 5.03 0.01
C ALA A 314 -16.04 4.87 1.53
N ARG A 315 -16.08 3.62 2.03
CA ARG A 315 -15.81 3.36 3.45
C ARG A 315 -14.32 3.51 3.75
N TRP A 316 -14.01 4.15 4.88
CA TRP A 316 -12.65 4.47 5.32
C TRP A 316 -11.97 3.29 6.01
N VAL A 317 -11.97 2.14 5.33
CA VAL A 317 -11.38 0.88 5.77
C VAL A 317 -10.55 0.28 4.64
N GLN A 318 -9.50 -0.46 5.00
CA GLN A 318 -8.60 -1.10 4.03
C GLN A 318 -9.31 -2.17 3.22
N ASN A 319 -10.17 -2.97 3.86
CA ASN A 319 -10.94 -4.01 3.18
C ASN A 319 -11.86 -3.40 2.12
N ILE A 320 -11.98 -4.09 0.99
CA ILE A 320 -12.88 -3.72 -0.11
C ILE A 320 -14.27 -4.30 0.19
N GLU A 321 -14.87 -3.83 1.29
CA GLU A 321 -16.22 -4.25 1.70
C GLU A 321 -17.26 -3.98 0.61
N GLU A 322 -17.02 -3.01 -0.27
CA GLU A 322 -17.85 -2.68 -1.42
C GLU A 322 -17.93 -3.81 -2.46
N ALA A 323 -16.95 -4.72 -2.48
CA ALA A 323 -16.99 -5.93 -3.30
C ALA A 323 -17.83 -7.05 -2.65
N GLU A 324 -18.13 -6.96 -1.34
CA GLU A 324 -18.95 -7.97 -0.66
C GLU A 324 -20.44 -7.83 -0.95
N ALA A 325 -21.20 -8.90 -0.70
CA ALA A 325 -22.65 -8.88 -0.88
C ALA A 325 -23.28 -7.83 0.04
N GLY A 326 -24.00 -6.86 -0.54
CA GLY A 326 -24.59 -5.75 0.21
C GLY A 326 -23.57 -4.71 0.70
N GLY A 327 -22.33 -4.74 0.19
CA GLY A 327 -21.28 -3.77 0.49
C GLY A 327 -21.66 -2.33 0.13
N LEU A 328 -22.34 -2.19 -1.01
CA LEU A 328 -22.92 -0.94 -1.49
C LEU A 328 -24.35 -0.80 -0.99
N ASN A 329 -24.67 0.36 -0.41
CA ASN A 329 -25.98 0.63 0.19
C ASN A 329 -26.96 1.35 -0.76
N ARG A 330 -26.51 1.71 -1.97
CA ARG A 330 -27.27 2.43 -2.99
C ARG A 330 -26.82 2.01 -4.40
N PRO A 331 -27.72 2.06 -5.41
CA PRO A 331 -27.34 1.85 -6.80
C PRO A 331 -26.29 2.84 -7.28
N CYS A 332 -25.33 2.36 -8.06
CA CYS A 332 -24.36 3.19 -8.75
C CYS A 332 -24.83 3.53 -10.17
N LEU A 333 -24.10 4.40 -10.85
CA LEU A 333 -24.44 4.93 -12.17
C LEU A 333 -24.73 3.83 -13.20
N ALA A 334 -23.93 2.76 -13.24
CA ALA A 334 -24.14 1.64 -14.15
C ALA A 334 -25.50 0.97 -13.92
N HIS A 335 -25.85 0.67 -12.66
CA HIS A 335 -27.14 0.10 -12.32
C HIS A 335 -28.31 1.01 -12.73
N ILE A 336 -28.15 2.33 -12.55
CA ILE A 336 -29.17 3.32 -12.91
C ILE A 336 -29.35 3.36 -14.44
N LEU A 337 -28.26 3.45 -15.20
CA LEU A 337 -28.30 3.51 -16.67
C LEU A 337 -28.81 2.20 -17.29
N ASP A 338 -28.45 1.05 -16.74
CA ASP A 338 -29.03 -0.26 -17.12
C ASP A 338 -30.55 -0.25 -17.00
N SER A 339 -31.10 0.30 -15.91
CA SER A 339 -32.56 0.42 -15.72
C SER A 339 -33.24 1.37 -16.71
N LEU A 340 -32.47 2.25 -17.36
CA LEU A 340 -32.91 3.17 -18.40
C LEU A 340 -32.67 2.62 -19.82
N GLY A 341 -32.24 1.36 -19.95
CA GLY A 341 -32.05 0.69 -21.24
C GLY A 341 -30.66 0.84 -21.86
N TYR A 342 -29.67 1.35 -21.11
CA TYR A 342 -28.28 1.39 -21.57
C TYR A 342 -27.62 0.01 -21.44
N SER A 343 -26.81 -0.36 -22.41
CA SER A 343 -25.84 -1.45 -22.24
C SER A 343 -24.66 -0.96 -21.39
N THR A 344 -24.26 -1.70 -20.36
CA THR A 344 -23.21 -1.27 -19.42
C THR A 344 -21.99 -2.18 -19.42
N ALA A 345 -20.79 -1.59 -19.56
CA ALA A 345 -19.53 -2.32 -19.58
C ALA A 345 -18.41 -1.68 -18.74
N PHE A 346 -17.55 -2.52 -18.18
CA PHE A 346 -16.33 -2.11 -17.51
C PHE A 346 -15.11 -2.84 -18.09
N PHE A 347 -14.10 -2.08 -18.48
CA PHE A 347 -12.85 -2.56 -19.06
C PHE A 347 -11.66 -2.12 -18.21
N GLN A 348 -10.72 -3.03 -17.99
CA GLN A 348 -9.44 -2.70 -17.37
C GLN A 348 -8.34 -3.62 -17.88
N SER A 349 -7.10 -3.14 -17.97
CA SER A 349 -5.95 -3.96 -18.39
C SER A 349 -5.36 -4.83 -17.26
N ALA A 350 -5.71 -4.53 -16.00
CA ALA A 350 -5.33 -5.30 -14.82
C ALA A 350 -6.16 -6.59 -14.64
N THR A 351 -5.62 -7.54 -13.87
CA THR A 351 -6.34 -8.72 -13.39
C THR A 351 -7.65 -8.35 -12.70
N GLY A 352 -8.71 -9.09 -13.01
CA GLY A 352 -10.01 -8.95 -12.34
C GLY A 352 -10.05 -9.54 -10.94
N LYS A 353 -8.98 -10.21 -10.51
CA LYS A 353 -8.88 -10.89 -9.20
C LYS A 353 -8.44 -9.97 -8.09
N PHE A 354 -7.50 -9.07 -8.38
CA PHE A 354 -6.98 -8.11 -7.39
C PHE A 354 -8.14 -7.32 -6.79
N GLU A 355 -8.23 -7.30 -5.45
CA GLU A 355 -9.28 -6.59 -4.71
C GLU A 355 -10.72 -7.01 -5.10
N ASN A 356 -10.86 -8.25 -5.60
CA ASN A 356 -12.12 -8.81 -6.09
C ASN A 356 -12.85 -7.90 -7.09
N ARG A 357 -12.08 -7.31 -8.01
CA ARG A 357 -12.57 -6.29 -8.94
C ARG A 357 -13.76 -6.74 -9.77
N LYS A 358 -13.80 -8.01 -10.20
CA LYS A 358 -14.96 -8.58 -10.91
C LYS A 358 -16.24 -8.37 -10.09
N ARG A 359 -16.25 -8.78 -8.82
CA ARG A 359 -17.43 -8.66 -7.95
C ARG A 359 -17.76 -7.21 -7.60
N LEU A 360 -16.75 -6.36 -7.43
CA LEU A 360 -16.96 -4.92 -7.23
C LEU A 360 -17.69 -4.29 -8.43
N THR A 361 -17.28 -4.61 -9.65
CA THR A 361 -17.96 -4.10 -10.87
C THR A 361 -19.37 -4.67 -11.05
N GLU A 362 -19.59 -5.94 -10.67
CA GLU A 362 -20.94 -6.52 -10.63
C GLU A 362 -21.82 -5.77 -9.62
N ASN A 363 -21.28 -5.44 -8.43
CA ASN A 363 -21.99 -4.66 -7.42
C ASN A 363 -22.31 -3.22 -7.90
N PHE A 364 -21.43 -2.58 -8.68
CA PHE A 364 -21.74 -1.30 -9.32
C PHE A 364 -22.89 -1.39 -10.34
N GLY A 365 -23.18 -2.58 -10.85
CA GLY A 365 -24.29 -2.85 -11.77
C GLY A 365 -23.89 -3.00 -13.24
N TYR A 366 -22.59 -3.18 -13.54
CA TYR A 366 -22.15 -3.47 -14.90
C TYR A 366 -22.61 -4.86 -15.37
N LYS A 367 -23.09 -4.97 -16.61
CA LYS A 367 -23.47 -6.27 -17.20
C LYS A 367 -22.32 -6.97 -17.90
N PHE A 368 -21.34 -6.20 -18.36
CA PHE A 368 -20.16 -6.70 -19.03
C PHE A 368 -18.90 -6.27 -18.28
N PHE A 369 -18.00 -7.20 -18.03
CA PHE A 369 -16.70 -6.94 -17.42
C PHE A 369 -15.62 -7.65 -18.24
N ARG A 370 -14.56 -6.92 -18.57
CA ARG A 370 -13.39 -7.47 -19.24
C ARG A 370 -12.11 -7.01 -18.53
N SER A 371 -11.29 -7.98 -18.16
CA SER A 371 -10.01 -7.79 -17.48
C SER A 371 -8.88 -8.53 -18.21
N LEU A 372 -7.66 -8.46 -17.66
CA LEU A 372 -6.46 -9.18 -18.12
C LEU A 372 -6.77 -10.60 -18.64
N GLU A 373 -7.54 -11.36 -17.86
CA GLU A 373 -7.86 -12.77 -18.12
C GLU A 373 -8.65 -13.00 -19.43
N ASN A 374 -9.21 -11.94 -20.02
CA ASN A 374 -10.07 -12.01 -21.19
C ASN A 374 -9.43 -11.44 -22.46
N TYR A 375 -8.20 -10.93 -22.39
CA TYR A 375 -7.52 -10.33 -23.55
C TYR A 375 -6.58 -11.31 -24.24
N ASP A 376 -6.43 -11.12 -25.55
CA ASP A 376 -5.32 -11.70 -26.31
C ASP A 376 -4.08 -10.84 -26.07
N SER A 377 -3.12 -11.38 -25.32
CA SER A 377 -1.89 -10.67 -24.95
C SER A 377 -0.85 -10.61 -26.06
N ARG A 378 -1.10 -11.21 -27.23
CA ARG A 378 -0.14 -11.19 -28.35
C ARG A 378 0.09 -9.76 -28.84
N GLY A 379 1.35 -9.34 -28.81
CA GLY A 379 1.75 -7.99 -29.23
C GLY A 379 1.55 -6.92 -28.16
N PHE A 380 1.20 -7.31 -26.93
CA PHE A 380 1.09 -6.42 -25.78
C PHE A 380 2.05 -6.87 -24.67
N GLU A 381 2.58 -5.91 -23.93
CA GLU A 381 3.53 -6.17 -22.84
C GLU A 381 2.89 -6.04 -21.46
N GLN A 382 3.39 -6.85 -20.51
CA GLN A 382 3.07 -6.67 -19.10
C GLN A 382 3.95 -5.54 -18.56
N THR A 383 3.32 -4.42 -18.19
CA THR A 383 4.02 -3.17 -17.83
C THR A 383 4.10 -2.98 -16.32
N ASN A 384 3.32 -3.73 -15.54
CA ASN A 384 3.39 -3.75 -14.08
C ASN A 384 2.92 -5.12 -13.53
N TYR A 385 2.93 -5.27 -12.21
CA TYR A 385 2.52 -6.52 -11.55
C TYR A 385 1.00 -6.78 -11.54
N LEU A 386 0.18 -5.82 -11.98
CA LEU A 386 -1.28 -5.96 -12.06
C LEU A 386 -1.78 -6.35 -13.45
N GLY A 387 -1.11 -5.96 -14.53
CA GLY A 387 -1.61 -6.24 -15.88
C GLY A 387 -0.78 -5.78 -17.07
N LEU A 388 -1.43 -5.86 -18.24
CA LEU A 388 -0.88 -5.46 -19.53
C LEU A 388 -0.92 -3.94 -19.73
N GLU A 389 -0.21 -3.46 -20.74
CA GLU A 389 -0.39 -2.09 -21.23
C GLU A 389 -1.84 -1.77 -21.67
N ASP A 390 -2.29 -0.53 -21.48
CA ASP A 390 -3.72 -0.17 -21.59
C ASP A 390 -4.31 -0.27 -23.01
N LYS A 391 -3.47 -0.16 -24.05
CA LYS A 391 -3.93 -0.24 -25.45
C LYS A 391 -4.57 -1.58 -25.79
N VAL A 392 -4.32 -2.63 -25.00
CA VAL A 392 -5.01 -3.92 -25.12
C VAL A 392 -6.54 -3.78 -25.05
N MET A 393 -7.04 -2.76 -24.36
CA MET A 393 -8.48 -2.54 -24.17
C MET A 393 -9.18 -1.89 -25.37
N VAL A 394 -8.46 -1.18 -26.24
CA VAL A 394 -9.04 -0.31 -27.27
C VAL A 394 -9.89 -1.12 -28.26
N LYS A 395 -9.32 -2.15 -28.88
CA LYS A 395 -10.04 -2.99 -29.84
C LYS A 395 -11.25 -3.70 -29.20
N PRO A 396 -11.11 -4.37 -28.04
CA PRO A 396 -12.24 -4.90 -27.28
C PRO A 396 -13.38 -3.93 -27.01
N LEU A 397 -13.08 -2.71 -26.54
CA LEU A 397 -14.10 -1.69 -26.30
C LEU A 397 -14.83 -1.35 -27.59
N LEU A 398 -14.08 -1.05 -28.65
CA LEU A 398 -14.67 -0.62 -29.92
C LEU A 398 -15.53 -1.71 -30.56
N SER A 399 -15.12 -2.99 -30.47
CA SER A 399 -15.94 -4.11 -30.89
C SER A 399 -17.23 -4.24 -30.07
N TRP A 400 -17.16 -4.05 -28.76
CA TRP A 400 -18.35 -4.05 -27.91
C TRP A 400 -19.30 -2.89 -28.25
N ILE A 401 -18.77 -1.69 -28.53
CA ILE A 401 -19.55 -0.54 -28.99
C ILE A 401 -20.24 -0.82 -30.33
N ASP A 402 -19.55 -1.46 -31.28
CA ASP A 402 -20.13 -1.84 -32.57
C ASP A 402 -21.34 -2.77 -32.40
N GLU A 403 -21.25 -3.73 -31.47
CA GLU A 403 -22.37 -4.62 -31.12
C GLU A 403 -23.55 -3.84 -30.54
N GLN A 404 -23.33 -2.92 -29.59
CA GLN A 404 -24.42 -2.15 -28.95
C GLN A 404 -25.11 -1.22 -29.96
N THR A 405 -24.32 -0.61 -30.83
CA THR A 405 -24.80 0.26 -31.90
C THR A 405 -25.65 -0.53 -32.91
N GLY A 406 -25.23 -1.75 -33.27
CA GLY A 406 -26.01 -2.66 -34.11
C GLY A 406 -27.35 -3.05 -33.49
N GLU A 407 -27.40 -3.20 -32.16
CA GLU A 407 -28.62 -3.44 -31.39
C GLU A 407 -29.47 -2.18 -31.16
N LYS A 408 -29.01 -1.00 -31.60
CA LYS A 408 -29.64 0.31 -31.38
C LYS A 408 -29.84 0.64 -29.89
N LYS A 409 -28.94 0.18 -29.03
CA LYS A 409 -28.94 0.50 -27.60
C LYS A 409 -27.91 1.60 -27.31
N PRO A 410 -28.25 2.61 -26.48
CA PRO A 410 -27.23 3.51 -25.97
C PRO A 410 -26.29 2.73 -25.05
N PHE A 411 -25.04 3.17 -24.94
CA PHE A 411 -24.05 2.48 -24.11
C PHE A 411 -23.50 3.36 -23.00
N PHE A 412 -23.14 2.72 -21.89
CA PHE A 412 -22.30 3.28 -20.85
C PHE A 412 -21.10 2.36 -20.61
N ALA A 413 -19.91 2.85 -20.90
CA ALA A 413 -18.68 2.11 -20.64
C ALA A 413 -17.78 2.88 -19.66
N THR A 414 -17.11 2.13 -18.78
CA THR A 414 -15.97 2.65 -18.01
C THR A 414 -14.70 1.92 -18.42
N MET A 415 -13.63 2.67 -18.65
CA MET A 415 -12.27 2.15 -18.82
C MET A 415 -11.42 2.59 -17.64
N LEU A 416 -10.70 1.66 -17.03
CA LEU A 416 -9.68 1.98 -16.03
C LEU A 416 -8.30 1.66 -16.58
N THR A 417 -7.45 2.67 -16.70
CA THR A 417 -6.05 2.49 -17.08
C THR A 417 -5.24 1.86 -15.94
N THR A 418 -4.06 1.32 -16.24
CA THR A 418 -3.14 0.77 -15.24
C THR A 418 -1.68 1.11 -15.51
N ILE A 419 -1.34 1.66 -16.67
CA ILE A 419 0.06 1.94 -17.06
C ILE A 419 0.81 2.81 -16.04
N SER A 420 0.11 3.77 -15.44
CA SER A 420 0.61 4.72 -14.45
C SER A 420 0.58 4.18 -13.03
N HIS A 421 0.23 2.91 -12.85
CA HIS A 421 0.40 2.22 -11.58
C HIS A 421 1.91 2.03 -11.28
N HIS A 422 2.23 1.99 -10.00
CA HIS A 422 3.55 1.57 -9.54
C HIS A 422 3.95 0.21 -10.17
N ASP A 423 5.15 0.03 -10.74
CA ASP A 423 6.39 0.82 -10.64
C ASP A 423 6.71 1.75 -11.83
N TYR A 424 5.68 2.09 -12.61
CA TYR A 424 5.75 2.97 -13.78
C TYR A 424 6.53 2.38 -14.96
N GLY A 425 6.31 1.09 -15.23
CA GLY A 425 6.82 0.42 -16.42
C GLY A 425 6.16 0.91 -17.70
N LEU A 426 6.91 0.84 -18.80
CA LEU A 426 6.47 1.23 -20.13
C LEU A 426 6.70 0.07 -21.10
N PRO A 427 5.83 -0.13 -22.09
CA PRO A 427 6.08 -1.11 -23.13
C PRO A 427 7.30 -0.67 -23.95
N THR A 428 8.08 -1.64 -24.44
CA THR A 428 9.29 -1.37 -25.25
C THR A 428 8.98 -0.61 -26.54
N SER A 429 7.74 -0.68 -27.02
CA SER A 429 7.24 0.08 -28.16
C SER A 429 7.19 1.60 -27.91
N MET A 430 7.19 2.04 -26.65
CA MET A 430 7.18 3.46 -26.31
C MET A 430 8.57 3.97 -25.95
N PRO A 431 9.12 4.95 -26.69
CA PRO A 431 10.41 5.54 -26.35
C PRO A 431 10.31 6.34 -25.05
N PHE A 432 11.27 6.12 -24.15
CA PHE A 432 11.41 6.93 -22.94
C PHE A 432 11.96 8.32 -23.29
N ILE A 433 11.31 9.36 -22.75
CA ILE A 433 11.71 10.76 -22.93
C ILE A 433 12.14 11.34 -21.58
N ASP A 434 13.24 12.09 -21.56
CA ASP A 434 13.63 12.89 -20.41
C ASP A 434 12.77 14.16 -20.33
N ILE A 435 11.58 14.03 -19.74
CA ILE A 435 10.59 15.11 -19.67
C ILE A 435 11.07 16.24 -18.76
N VAL A 436 11.67 15.90 -17.62
CA VAL A 436 12.30 16.85 -16.70
C VAL A 436 13.80 16.64 -16.71
N HIS A 437 14.52 17.60 -17.29
CA HIS A 437 15.97 17.54 -17.45
C HIS A 437 16.72 17.52 -16.12
N GLY A 438 17.85 16.81 -16.10
CA GLY A 438 18.72 16.70 -14.92
C GLY A 438 18.28 15.67 -13.88
N ILE A 439 17.11 15.05 -14.07
CA ILE A 439 16.63 13.90 -13.28
C ILE A 439 16.25 12.72 -14.19
N ALA A 440 16.90 12.62 -15.36
CA ALA A 440 16.78 11.50 -16.28
C ALA A 440 16.92 10.16 -15.53
N SER A 441 16.07 9.18 -15.85
CA SER A 441 15.96 7.89 -15.15
C SER A 441 15.45 7.91 -13.70
N SER A 442 14.97 9.05 -13.19
CA SER A 442 14.25 9.12 -11.92
C SER A 442 12.90 8.40 -11.99
N ARG A 443 12.39 7.98 -10.82
CA ARG A 443 11.02 7.43 -10.67
C ARG A 443 9.97 8.41 -11.19
N TYR A 444 10.20 9.71 -11.01
CA TYR A 444 9.29 10.76 -11.47
C TYR A 444 9.24 10.86 -13.00
N ASN A 445 10.38 10.85 -13.70
CA ASN A 445 10.38 10.83 -15.16
C ASN A 445 9.74 9.56 -15.73
N ARG A 446 9.94 8.39 -15.10
CA ARG A 446 9.21 7.16 -15.48
C ARG A 446 7.70 7.36 -15.38
N TYR A 447 7.23 7.86 -14.23
CA TYR A 447 5.83 8.21 -14.03
C TYR A 447 5.29 9.18 -15.10
N LEU A 448 5.98 10.27 -15.41
CA LEU A 448 5.51 11.22 -16.43
C LEU A 448 5.38 10.59 -17.83
N ASN A 449 6.27 9.65 -18.18
CA ASN A 449 6.13 8.92 -19.44
C ASN A 449 4.93 7.95 -19.42
N THR A 450 4.58 7.35 -18.28
CA THR A 450 3.35 6.55 -18.16
C THR A 450 2.09 7.40 -18.32
N VAL A 451 2.07 8.63 -17.77
CA VAL A 451 0.98 9.59 -18.00
C VAL A 451 0.86 9.92 -19.49
N LYS A 452 2.01 10.09 -20.17
CA LYS A 452 2.05 10.30 -21.62
C LYS A 452 1.54 9.10 -22.43
N TYR A 453 1.79 7.88 -21.96
CA TYR A 453 1.21 6.68 -22.58
C TYR A 453 -0.31 6.67 -22.41
N ALA A 454 -0.81 6.95 -21.19
CA ALA A 454 -2.24 7.00 -20.90
C ALA A 454 -2.97 8.02 -21.78
N ASP A 455 -2.35 9.18 -22.04
CA ASP A 455 -2.87 10.16 -23.00
C ASP A 455 -2.90 9.64 -24.44
N SER A 456 -1.87 8.91 -24.89
CA SER A 456 -1.91 8.25 -26.20
C SER A 456 -3.04 7.23 -26.31
N PHE A 457 -3.32 6.49 -25.22
CA PHE A 457 -4.44 5.56 -25.16
C PHE A 457 -5.79 6.29 -25.30
N ILE A 458 -5.97 7.44 -24.64
CA ILE A 458 -7.16 8.31 -24.84
C ILE A 458 -7.29 8.69 -26.32
N GLY A 459 -6.18 9.09 -26.96
CA GLY A 459 -6.16 9.42 -28.38
C GLY A 459 -6.66 8.27 -29.27
N ASP A 460 -6.24 7.03 -29.00
CA ASP A 460 -6.67 5.85 -29.75
C ASP A 460 -8.16 5.55 -29.57
N VAL A 461 -8.69 5.73 -28.35
CA VAL A 461 -10.12 5.55 -28.06
C VAL A 461 -10.96 6.60 -28.79
N VAL A 462 -10.57 7.88 -28.70
CA VAL A 462 -11.27 9.00 -29.36
C VAL A 462 -11.26 8.83 -30.88
N ALA A 463 -10.09 8.51 -31.48
CA ALA A 463 -10.00 8.24 -32.91
C ALA A 463 -10.87 7.05 -33.33
N GLY A 464 -10.99 6.04 -32.46
CA GLY A 464 -11.88 4.90 -32.65
C GLY A 464 -13.36 5.27 -32.72
N LEU A 465 -13.81 6.21 -31.86
CA LEU A 465 -15.17 6.76 -31.86
C LEU A 465 -15.42 7.68 -33.06
N GLU A 466 -14.46 8.55 -33.38
CA GLU A 466 -14.54 9.46 -34.52
C GLU A 466 -14.70 8.70 -35.84
N LYS A 467 -13.91 7.64 -36.04
CA LYS A 467 -14.01 6.76 -37.22
C LYS A 467 -15.39 6.09 -37.36
N ARG A 468 -16.14 5.96 -36.26
CA ARG A 468 -17.50 5.39 -36.23
C ARG A 468 -18.59 6.45 -36.36
N GLY A 469 -18.22 7.74 -36.39
CA GLY A 469 -19.19 8.83 -36.34
C GLY A 469 -19.92 8.94 -34.99
N LEU A 470 -19.38 8.35 -33.92
CA LEU A 470 -20.01 8.32 -32.60
C LEU A 470 -19.48 9.39 -31.64
N LEU A 471 -18.43 10.12 -32.01
CA LEU A 471 -17.78 11.07 -31.11
C LEU A 471 -18.74 12.19 -30.66
N ASP A 472 -19.52 12.76 -31.58
CA ASP A 472 -20.44 13.85 -31.26
C ASP A 472 -21.69 13.38 -30.47
N ASP A 473 -21.99 12.09 -30.52
CA ASP A 473 -23.09 11.43 -29.79
C ASP A 473 -22.62 10.72 -28.50
N THR A 474 -21.38 10.95 -28.07
CA THR A 474 -20.80 10.34 -26.87
C THR A 474 -20.27 11.39 -25.91
N LEU A 475 -20.84 11.44 -24.71
CA LEU A 475 -20.25 12.17 -23.58
C LEU A 475 -19.04 11.38 -23.06
N ILE A 476 -17.85 11.99 -23.13
CA ILE A 476 -16.62 11.41 -22.60
C ILE A 476 -16.24 12.16 -21.32
N ALA A 477 -16.13 11.44 -20.21
CA ALA A 477 -15.61 11.95 -18.95
C ALA A 477 -14.24 11.31 -18.67
N ILE A 478 -13.21 12.13 -18.53
CA ILE A 478 -11.85 11.69 -18.16
C ILE A 478 -11.63 12.10 -16.71
N VAL A 479 -11.33 11.14 -15.83
CA VAL A 479 -11.35 11.31 -14.38
C VAL A 479 -10.08 10.82 -13.73
#